data_AF-A0A932L5J3-F1
#
_entry.id   AF-A0A932L5J3-F1
#
_cell.length_a   1.000
_cell.length_b   1.000
_cell.length_c   1.000
_cell.angle_alpha   90.00
_cell.angle_beta   90.00
_cell.angle_gamma   90.00
#
_symmetry.space_group_name_H-M   'P 1'
#
loop_
_entity.id
_entity.type
_entity.pdbx_description
1 polymer ?
#
loop_
_entity_poly.entity_id
_entity_poly.type
_entity_poly.pdbx_seq_one_letter_code
_entity_poly.pdbx_strand_id
1 'polypeptide(L)'
;MSDQFVTLPRDQNQARGLGQYAIDFLAGKFAEPGDAAYAAVERFHLDSIACAVSALACQTNAPRILRREALEYSSLTPDPRPLTPLLGSTTLVPPEKAVVANCSAVREWDA
;
A
#
# COMPACT_ATOMS: atom_id res chain seq x y z
N MET A 1 32.93 -12.63 5.54
CA MET A 1 31.83 -11.90 6.19
C MET A 1 30.73 -11.77 5.17
N SER A 2 29.56 -12.36 5.38
CA SER A 2 28.42 -12.09 4.50
C SER A 2 28.06 -10.62 4.68
N ASP A 3 28.13 -9.83 3.61
CA ASP A 3 27.74 -8.42 3.68
C ASP A 3 26.30 -8.32 4.17
N GLN A 4 26.10 -7.60 5.27
CA GLN A 4 24.81 -7.39 5.92
C GLN A 4 23.88 -6.50 5.05
N PHE A 5 24.42 -5.88 4.01
CA PHE A 5 23.73 -4.91 3.16
C PHE A 5 24.15 -5.09 1.70
N VAL A 6 23.21 -4.91 0.78
CA VAL A 6 23.50 -4.85 -0.65
C VAL A 6 23.67 -3.40 -1.05
N THR A 7 24.85 -3.02 -1.55
CA THR A 7 25.08 -1.68 -2.09
C THR A 7 24.65 -1.64 -3.56
N LEU A 8 23.83 -0.66 -3.93
CA LEU A 8 23.43 -0.39 -5.31
C LEU A 8 24.13 0.89 -5.81
N PRO A 9 25.23 0.76 -6.59
CA PRO A 9 26.01 1.90 -7.05
C PRO A 9 25.20 2.89 -7.89
N ARG A 10 25.54 4.19 -7.78
CA ARG A 10 24.85 5.28 -8.49
C ARG A 10 25.01 5.24 -10.02
N ASP A 11 26.01 4.51 -10.51
CA ASP A 11 26.38 4.35 -11.91
C ASP A 11 25.79 3.06 -12.52
N GLN A 12 24.94 2.35 -11.78
CA GLN A 12 24.24 1.16 -12.23
C GLN A 12 22.72 1.36 -12.27
N ASN A 13 22.02 0.43 -12.92
CA ASN A 13 20.57 0.41 -12.94
C ASN A 13 20.02 -0.02 -11.57
N GLN A 14 19.83 0.95 -10.69
CA GLN A 14 19.32 0.72 -9.33
C GLN A 14 17.91 0.11 -9.33
N ALA A 15 17.06 0.43 -10.31
CA ALA A 15 15.72 -0.16 -10.42
C ALA A 15 15.79 -1.68 -10.63
N ARG A 16 16.70 -2.15 -11.48
CA ARG A 16 16.95 -3.59 -11.66
C ARG A 16 17.49 -4.23 -10.37
N GLY A 17 18.39 -3.54 -9.68
CA GLY A 17 18.94 -3.99 -8.39
C GLY A 17 17.87 -4.17 -7.32
N LEU A 18 17.01 -3.17 -7.13
CA LEU A 18 15.88 -3.23 -6.19
C LEU A 18 14.87 -4.31 -6.56
N GLY A 19 14.57 -4.46 -7.86
CA GLY A 19 13.69 -5.51 -8.35
C GLY A 19 14.23 -6.91 -8.04
N GLN A 20 15.52 -7.15 -8.30
CA GLN A 20 16.15 -8.42 -7.98
C GLN A 20 16.19 -8.68 -6.47
N TYR A 21 16.47 -7.66 -5.65
CA TYR A 21 16.43 -7.76 -4.21
C TYR A 21 15.05 -8.18 -3.70
N ALA A 22 13.97 -7.58 -4.23
CA ALA A 22 12.61 -7.93 -3.84
C ALA A 22 12.24 -9.37 -4.21
N ILE A 23 12.65 -9.84 -5.40
CA ILE A 23 12.46 -11.23 -5.83
C ILE A 23 13.22 -12.18 -4.90
N ASP A 24 14.50 -11.89 -4.65
CA ASP A 24 15.36 -12.71 -3.79
C ASP A 24 14.82 -12.79 -2.35
N PHE A 25 14.31 -11.68 -1.82
CA PHE A 25 13.67 -11.60 -0.51
C PHE A 25 12.42 -12.47 -0.44
N LEU A 26 11.49 -12.32 -1.39
CA LEU A 26 10.27 -13.12 -1.43
C LEU A 26 10.52 -14.60 -1.72
N ALA A 27 11.63 -14.93 -2.39
CA ALA A 27 12.06 -16.30 -2.64
C ALA A 27 12.76 -16.97 -1.44
N GLY A 28 12.87 -16.30 -0.29
CA GLY A 28 13.51 -16.85 0.91
C GLY A 28 15.03 -17.00 0.80
N LYS A 29 15.68 -16.25 -0.09
CA LYS A 29 17.14 -16.27 -0.25
C LYS A 29 17.87 -15.59 0.93
N PHE A 30 17.16 -14.75 1.66
CA PHE A 30 17.65 -14.07 2.86
C PHE A 30 17.00 -14.65 4.12
N ALA A 31 17.60 -14.39 5.28
CA ALA A 31 16.97 -14.69 6.56
C ALA A 31 15.69 -13.86 6.74
N GLU A 32 14.75 -14.40 7.52
CA GLU A 32 13.51 -13.71 7.88
C GLU A 32 13.81 -12.39 8.60
N PRO A 33 12.93 -11.37 8.45
CA PRO A 33 12.98 -10.17 9.28
C PRO A 33 12.96 -10.52 10.77
N GLY A 34 13.77 -9.82 11.57
CA GLY A 34 13.72 -9.97 13.02
C GLY A 34 12.47 -9.36 13.65
N ASP A 35 12.14 -9.76 14.87
CA ASP A 35 10.94 -9.34 15.62
C ASP A 35 10.73 -7.82 15.68
N ALA A 36 11.84 -7.06 15.78
CA ALA A 36 11.79 -5.59 15.80
C ALA A 36 11.18 -5.01 14.51
N ALA A 37 11.43 -5.62 13.35
CA ALA A 37 10.86 -5.19 12.08
C ALA A 37 9.35 -5.47 12.04
N TYR A 38 8.92 -6.67 12.46
CA TYR A 38 7.50 -7.00 12.53
C TYR A 38 6.74 -6.08 13.48
N ALA A 39 7.28 -5.83 14.68
CA ALA A 39 6.67 -4.92 15.64
C ALA A 39 6.58 -3.47 15.11
N ALA A 40 7.54 -3.03 14.30
CA ALA A 40 7.48 -1.72 13.65
C ALA A 40 6.40 -1.67 12.56
N VAL A 41 6.31 -2.69 11.71
CA VAL A 41 5.28 -2.79 10.67
C VAL A 41 3.87 -2.86 11.28
N GLU A 42 3.69 -3.58 12.38
CA GLU A 42 2.41 -3.65 13.09
C GLU A 42 1.97 -2.28 13.61
N ARG A 43 2.86 -1.55 14.28
CA ARG A 43 2.57 -0.17 14.75
C ARG A 43 2.24 0.77 13.59
N PHE A 44 3.04 0.71 12.51
CA PHE A 44 2.80 1.50 11.31
C PHE A 44 1.44 1.18 10.68
N HIS A 45 1.08 -0.10 10.61
CA HIS A 45 -0.20 -0.53 10.04
C HIS A 45 -1.39 -0.03 10.88
N LEU A 46 -1.33 -0.19 12.21
CA LEU A 46 -2.37 0.29 13.11
C LEU A 46 -2.60 1.79 12.97
N ASP A 47 -1.51 2.56 12.95
CA ASP A 47 -1.56 4.02 12.80
C ASP A 47 -2.14 4.44 11.44
N SER A 48 -1.68 3.81 10.35
CA SER A 48 -2.19 4.05 9.00
C SER A 48 -3.70 3.80 8.90
N ILE A 49 -4.19 2.73 9.53
CA ILE A 49 -5.63 2.41 9.55
C ILE A 49 -6.41 3.42 10.40
N ALA A 50 -5.88 3.83 11.55
CA ALA A 50 -6.53 4.85 12.40
C ALA A 50 -6.66 6.20 11.68
N CYS A 51 -5.61 6.62 10.96
CA CYS A 51 -5.64 7.81 10.11
C CYS A 51 -6.70 7.70 9.02
N ALA A 52 -6.76 6.56 8.30
CA ALA A 52 -7.75 6.35 7.26
C ALA A 52 -9.19 6.38 7.79
N VAL A 53 -9.46 5.68 8.91
CA VAL A 53 -10.79 5.63 9.51
C VAL A 53 -11.25 7.02 9.94
N SER A 54 -10.38 7.80 10.60
CA SER A 54 -10.71 9.15 11.04
C SER A 54 -10.91 10.11 9.87
N ALA A 55 -10.08 10.04 8.81
CA ALA A 55 -10.25 10.86 7.61
C ALA A 55 -11.60 10.58 6.92
N LEU A 56 -11.96 9.31 6.80
CA LEU A 56 -13.26 8.89 6.25
C LEU A 56 -14.43 9.34 7.14
N ALA A 57 -14.32 9.19 8.46
CA ALA A 57 -15.36 9.64 9.38
C ALA A 57 -15.60 11.16 9.30
N CYS A 58 -14.52 11.93 9.14
CA CYS A 58 -14.56 13.39 8.99
C CYS A 58 -14.94 13.86 7.57
N GLN A 59 -15.16 12.93 6.61
CA GLN A 59 -15.52 13.24 5.23
C GLN A 59 -14.56 14.24 4.57
N THR A 60 -13.26 14.07 4.84
CA THR A 60 -12.21 14.96 4.33
C THR A 60 -12.16 14.99 2.80
N ASN A 61 -11.58 16.06 2.26
CA ASN A 61 -11.80 16.43 0.86
C ASN A 61 -11.30 15.39 -0.13
N ALA A 62 -10.02 15.03 -0.07
CA ALA A 62 -9.44 14.09 -1.04
C ALA A 62 -10.03 12.67 -0.89
N PRO A 63 -10.14 12.11 0.34
CA PRO A 63 -10.72 10.78 0.55
C PRO A 63 -12.16 10.68 0.07
N ARG A 64 -12.98 11.70 0.32
CA ARG A 64 -14.38 11.72 -0.13
C ARG A 64 -14.48 11.73 -1.66
N ILE A 65 -13.67 12.53 -2.33
CA ILE A 65 -13.71 12.66 -3.80
C ILE A 65 -13.22 11.36 -4.46
N LEU A 66 -12.05 10.87 -4.06
CA LEU A 66 -11.42 9.70 -4.67
C LEU A 66 -12.18 8.41 -4.37
N ARG A 67 -12.78 8.30 -3.19
CA ARG A 67 -13.70 7.20 -2.86
C ARG A 67 -14.93 7.19 -3.75
N ARG A 68 -15.55 8.35 -3.97
CA ARG A 68 -16.72 8.45 -4.87
C ARG A 68 -16.34 8.07 -6.31
N GLU A 69 -15.20 8.57 -6.80
CA GLU A 69 -14.71 8.21 -8.13
C GLU A 69 -14.51 6.69 -8.28
N ALA A 70 -13.94 6.03 -7.25
CA ALA A 70 -13.75 4.58 -7.27
C ALA A 70 -15.07 3.80 -7.38
N LEU A 71 -16.10 4.26 -6.67
CA LEU A 71 -17.44 3.65 -6.70
C LEU A 71 -18.12 3.87 -8.06
N GLU A 72 -18.03 5.08 -8.62
CA GLU A 72 -18.58 5.40 -9.94
C GLU A 72 -17.90 4.58 -11.04
N TYR A 73 -16.56 4.44 -10.99
CA TYR A 73 -15.81 3.69 -12.00
C TYR A 73 -16.22 2.21 -12.06
N SER A 74 -16.42 1.57 -10.90
CA SER A 74 -16.89 0.18 -10.81
C SER A 74 -18.24 -0.05 -11.50
N SER A 75 -19.12 0.96 -11.48
CA SER A 75 -20.44 0.88 -12.13
C SER A 75 -20.39 0.95 -13.66
N LEU A 76 -19.32 1.52 -14.23
CA LEU A 76 -19.21 1.83 -15.65
C LEU A 76 -18.50 0.74 -16.47
N THR A 77 -17.68 -0.08 -15.81
CA THR A 77 -16.86 -1.09 -16.49
C THR A 77 -17.03 -2.44 -15.80
N PRO A 78 -17.68 -3.42 -16.44
CA PRO A 78 -17.58 -4.81 -16.01
C PRO A 78 -16.11 -5.23 -16.14
N ASP A 79 -15.41 -5.25 -15.02
CA ASP A 79 -13.99 -5.59 -15.00
C ASP A 79 -13.84 -7.10 -14.79
N PRO A 80 -13.22 -7.85 -15.71
CA PRO A 80 -12.96 -9.28 -15.54
C PRO A 80 -11.87 -9.57 -14.49
N ARG A 81 -11.17 -8.55 -13.98
CA ARG A 81 -10.07 -8.69 -13.01
C ARG A 81 -10.60 -8.85 -11.58
N PRO A 82 -9.80 -9.44 -10.66
CA PRO A 82 -10.13 -9.49 -9.24
C PRO A 82 -10.36 -8.09 -8.68
N LEU A 83 -11.52 -7.89 -8.06
CA LEU A 83 -11.87 -6.64 -7.40
C LEU A 83 -11.44 -6.67 -5.94
N THR A 84 -11.30 -5.50 -5.32
CA THR A 84 -10.88 -5.36 -3.93
C THR A 84 -11.75 -4.34 -3.19
N PRO A 85 -12.01 -4.51 -1.88
CA PRO A 85 -12.85 -3.59 -1.13
C PRO A 85 -12.17 -2.25 -0.83
N LEU A 86 -12.98 -1.23 -0.64
CA LEU A 86 -12.57 0.04 -0.05
C LEU A 86 -12.49 -0.08 1.48
N LEU A 87 -11.59 0.66 2.13
CA LEU A 87 -11.55 0.72 3.59
C LEU A 87 -12.91 1.14 4.17
N GLY A 88 -13.38 0.39 5.17
CA GLY A 88 -14.70 0.61 5.80
C GLY A 88 -15.90 0.30 4.90
N SER A 89 -15.75 -0.50 3.85
CA SER A 89 -16.85 -0.94 2.97
C SER A 89 -16.62 -2.34 2.42
N THR A 90 -17.70 -3.02 2.06
CA THR A 90 -17.66 -4.30 1.34
C THR A 90 -17.83 -4.13 -0.18
N THR A 91 -18.03 -2.90 -0.66
CA THR A 91 -18.15 -2.61 -2.09
C THR A 91 -16.81 -2.84 -2.78
N LEU A 92 -16.83 -3.67 -3.82
CA LEU A 92 -15.66 -4.05 -4.58
C LEU A 92 -15.45 -3.09 -5.76
N VAL A 93 -14.20 -2.67 -5.94
CA VAL A 93 -13.78 -1.78 -7.03
C VAL A 93 -12.47 -2.30 -7.65
N PRO A 94 -12.10 -1.84 -8.86
CA PRO A 94 -10.81 -2.20 -9.45
C PRO A 94 -9.64 -1.85 -8.51
N PRO A 95 -8.61 -2.71 -8.41
CA PRO A 95 -7.51 -2.55 -7.44
C PRO A 95 -6.84 -1.17 -7.48
N GLU A 96 -6.60 -0.63 -8.67
CA GLU A 96 -6.00 0.69 -8.86
C GLU A 96 -6.85 1.81 -8.24
N LYS A 97 -8.18 1.69 -8.27
CA LYS A 97 -9.10 2.66 -7.67
C LYS A 97 -9.16 2.50 -6.16
N ALA A 98 -9.14 1.28 -5.66
CA ALA A 98 -9.06 1.03 -4.22
C ALA A 98 -7.75 1.56 -3.62
N VAL A 99 -6.62 1.36 -4.29
CA VAL A 99 -5.32 1.88 -3.85
C VAL A 99 -5.36 3.40 -3.74
N VAL A 100 -5.81 4.11 -4.78
CA VAL A 100 -5.88 5.58 -4.75
C VAL A 100 -6.81 6.08 -3.65
N ALA A 101 -8.01 5.51 -3.53
CA ALA A 101 -8.98 5.91 -2.51
C ALA A 101 -8.47 5.64 -1.09
N ASN A 102 -7.95 4.44 -0.82
CA ASN A 102 -7.48 4.04 0.50
C ASN A 102 -6.20 4.81 0.90
N CYS A 103 -5.24 4.97 -0.02
CA CYS A 103 -4.01 5.73 0.26
C CYS A 103 -4.32 7.21 0.53
N SER A 104 -5.28 7.81 -0.18
CA SER A 104 -5.68 9.19 0.11
C SER A 104 -6.23 9.33 1.53
N ALA A 105 -7.02 8.35 2.00
CA ALA A 105 -7.54 8.34 3.37
C ALA A 105 -6.42 8.18 4.41
N VAL A 106 -5.51 7.22 4.20
CA VAL A 106 -4.38 6.98 5.11
C VAL A 106 -3.51 8.22 5.24
N ARG A 107 -3.32 8.98 4.16
CA ARG A 107 -2.34 10.06 4.11
C ARG A 107 -2.88 11.46 4.45
N GLU A 108 -4.20 11.61 4.52
CA GLU A 108 -4.89 12.91 4.63
C GLU A 108 -4.41 13.76 5.81
N TRP A 109 -4.15 13.14 6.96
CA TRP A 109 -3.78 13.88 8.16
C TRP A 109 -2.33 14.29 8.25
N ASP A 110 -1.44 13.69 7.44
CA ASP A 110 0.01 13.89 7.56
C ASP A 110 0.55 13.68 8.98
N ALA A 111 -0.09 12.76 9.71
CA ALA A 111 0.26 12.36 11.07
C ALA A 111 1.29 11.22 11.08
#